data_AF-G0QD22-F1
#
_entry.id   AF-G0QD22-F1
#
_cell.length_a   1.000
_cell.length_b   1.000
_cell.length_c   1.000
_cell.angle_alpha   90.00
_cell.angle_beta   90.00
_cell.angle_gamma   90.00
#
_symmetry.space_group_name_H-M   'P 1'
#
loop_
_entity.id
_entity.type
_entity.pdbx_description
1 polymer ?
#
loop_
_entity_poly.entity_id
_entity_poly.type
_entity_poly.pdbx_seq_one_letter_code
_entity_poly.pdbx_strand_id
1 'polypeptide(L)' 'MTDKFDEKAQRFLENGDTARIDDILREYVQYVCIDCGEDVDNPGSYVKELNLSGGIQSLTEFRVAKGMLRERVRRNA' A
#
# COMPACT_ATOMS: atom_id res chain seq x y z
N MET A 1 14.99 4.24 -9.81
CA MET A 1 14.62 2.82 -9.75
C MET A 1 13.18 2.78 -9.26
N THR A 2 12.23 2.48 -10.14
CA THR A 2 10.81 2.43 -9.78
C THR A 2 10.57 1.11 -9.03
N ASP A 3 9.95 1.18 -7.86
CA ASP A 3 9.59 0.01 -7.07
C ASP A 3 8.52 -0.82 -7.82
N LYS A 4 8.57 -2.15 -7.75
CA LYS A 4 7.60 -3.05 -8.42
C LYS A 4 6.15 -2.73 -8.05
N PHE A 5 5.93 -2.22 -6.83
CA PHE A 5 4.61 -1.80 -6.37
C PHE A 5 4.14 -0.50 -7.04
N ASP A 6 5.06 0.45 -7.28
CA ASP A 6 4.78 1.69 -8.01
C ASP A 6 4.45 1.39 -9.47
N GLU A 7 5.17 0.46 -10.11
CA GLU A 7 4.90 0.05 -11.49
C GLU A 7 3.53 -0.62 -11.63
N LYS A 8 3.17 -1.50 -10.70
CA LYS A 8 1.83 -2.11 -10.66
C LYS A 8 0.74 -1.04 -10.45
N ALA A 9 0.92 -0.16 -9.46
CA ALA A 9 -0.05 0.89 -9.15
C ALA A 9 -0.24 1.84 -10.33
N GLN A 10 0.85 2.26 -10.98
CA GLN A 10 0.80 3.11 -12.16
C GLN A 10 -0.05 2.48 -13.27
N ARG A 11 0.15 1.19 -13.59
CA ARG A 11 -0.63 0.50 -14.62
C ARG A 11 -2.13 0.47 -14.32
N PHE A 12 -2.52 0.21 -13.06
CA PHE A 12 -3.94 0.19 -12.71
C PHE A 12 -4.56 1.58 -12.68
N LEU A 13 -3.81 2.60 -12.23
CA LEU A 13 -4.25 3.99 -12.29
C LEU A 13 -4.47 4.45 -13.73
N GLU A 14 -3.56 4.12 -14.65
CA GLU A 14 -3.68 4.42 -16.08
C GLU A 14 -4.89 3.72 -16.72
N ASN A 15 -5.28 2.55 -16.20
CA ASN A 15 -6.45 1.80 -16.66
C ASN A 15 -7.76 2.23 -15.96
N GLY A 16 -7.71 3.12 -14.96
CA GLY A 16 -8.87 3.51 -14.14
C GLY A 16 -9.31 2.45 -13.12
N ASP A 17 -8.50 1.40 -12.90
CA ASP A 17 -8.76 0.28 -11.99
C ASP A 17 -8.39 0.60 -10.54
N THR A 18 -8.98 1.66 -9.98
CA THR A 18 -8.63 2.16 -8.63
C THR A 18 -8.88 1.15 -7.51
N ALA A 19 -9.82 0.21 -7.70
CA ALA A 19 -10.07 -0.89 -6.76
C ALA A 19 -8.87 -1.82 -6.56
N ARG A 20 -7.99 -1.95 -7.57
CA ARG A 20 -6.77 -2.78 -7.49
C ARG A 20 -5.66 -2.12 -6.69
N ILE A 21 -5.74 -0.82 -6.44
CA ILE A 21 -4.72 -0.08 -5.69
C ILE A 21 -4.71 -0.54 -4.22
N ASP A 22 -5.88 -0.79 -3.64
CA ASP A 22 -5.99 -1.33 -2.28
C ASP A 22 -5.35 -2.72 -2.16
N ASP A 23 -5.52 -3.58 -3.17
CA ASP A 23 -4.89 -4.90 -3.20
C ASP A 23 -3.35 -4.78 -3.21
N ILE A 24 -2.81 -3.82 -3.97
CA ILE A 24 -1.37 -3.56 -4.03
C ILE A 24 -0.86 -3.04 -2.68
N LEU A 25 -1.59 -2.15 -2.02
CA LEU A 25 -1.22 -1.67 -0.69
C LEU A 25 -1.22 -2.80 0.33
N ARG A 26 -2.14 -3.76 0.26
CA ARG A 26 -2.13 -4.96 1.12
C ARG A 26 -0.91 -5.85 0.85
N GLU A 27 -0.59 -6.09 -0.42
CA GLU A 27 0.63 -6.83 -0.82
C GLU A 27 1.89 -6.11 -0.31
N TYR A 28 1.91 -4.77 -0.37
CA TYR A 28 3.00 -3.97 0.18
C TYR A 28 3.12 -4.09 1.69
N VAL A 29 2.01 -4.03 2.44
CA VAL A 29 2.02 -4.22 3.91
C VAL A 29 2.60 -5.57 4.27
N GLN A 30 2.16 -6.66 3.62
CA GLN A 30 2.72 -8.00 3.84
C GLN A 30 4.23 -8.02 3.62
N TYR A 31 4.68 -7.42 2.51
CA TYR A 31 6.10 -7.34 2.21
C TYR A 31 6.88 -6.60 3.30
N VAL A 32 6.37 -5.46 3.79
CA VAL A 32 7.06 -4.69 4.84
C VAL A 32 7.04 -5.42 6.18
N CYS A 33 5.95 -6.08 6.55
CA CYS A 33 5.88 -6.87 7.78
C CYS A 33 6.94 -7.97 7.78
N ILE A 34 7.04 -8.73 6.68
CA ILE A 34 8.07 -9.77 6.51
C ILE A 34 9.48 -9.16 6.58
N ASP A 35 9.71 -8.02 5.92
CA ASP A 35 10.99 -7.28 5.97
C ASP A 35 11.36 -6.82 7.40
N CYS A 36 10.35 -6.53 8.23
CA CYS A 36 10.50 -6.15 9.63
C CYS A 36 10.53 -7.34 10.60
N GLY A 37 10.37 -8.58 10.12
CA GLY A 37 10.31 -9.77 10.96
C GLY A 37 8.99 -9.98 11.70
N GLU A 38 7.93 -9.29 11.28
CA GLU A 38 6.57 -9.47 11.81
C GLU A 38 5.73 -10.37 10.92
N ASP A 39 4.95 -11.25 11.54
CA ASP A 39 3.84 -11.95 10.87
C ASP A 39 2.57 -11.09 10.99
N VAL A 40 1.94 -10.82 9.84
CA VAL A 40 0.72 -10.00 9.79
C VAL A 40 -0.47 -10.84 9.33
N ASP A 41 -1.39 -11.13 10.27
CA ASP A 41 -2.58 -11.94 10.01
C ASP A 41 -3.60 -11.22 9.10
N ASN A 42 -3.68 -9.88 9.21
CA ASN A 42 -4.63 -9.08 8.45
C ASN A 42 -4.01 -7.77 7.93
N PRO A 43 -3.30 -7.81 6.79
CA PRO A 43 -2.72 -6.61 6.17
C PRO A 43 -3.76 -5.55 5.77
N GLY A 44 -5.02 -5.98 5.59
CA GLY A 44 -6.12 -5.09 5.23
C GLY A 44 -6.51 -4.12 6.32
N SER A 45 -6.19 -4.38 7.60
CA SER A 45 -6.45 -3.45 8.69
C SER A 45 -5.64 -2.16 8.53
N TYR A 46 -4.35 -2.26 8.21
CA TYR A 46 -3.45 -1.12 7.99
C TYR A 46 -3.94 -0.23 6.84
N VAL A 47 -4.41 -0.82 5.75
CA VAL A 47 -4.93 -0.08 4.60
C VAL A 47 -6.25 0.62 4.96
N LYS A 48 -7.14 -0.05 5.69
CA LYS A 48 -8.40 0.56 6.17
C LYS A 48 -8.16 1.70 7.14
N GLU A 49 -7.15 1.60 8.01
CA GLU A 49 -6.77 2.65 8.97
C GLU A 49 -6.36 3.96 8.30
N LEU A 50 -5.80 3.91 7.08
CA LEU A 50 -5.46 5.13 6.33
C LEU A 50 -6.69 5.94 5.91
N ASN A 51 -7.89 5.38 6.00
CA ASN A 51 -9.16 6.04 5.71
C ASN A 51 -9.12 6.90 4.44
N LEU A 52 -8.64 6.31 3.35
CA LEU A 52 -8.46 6.96 2.04
C LEU A 52 -9.83 7.26 1.42
N SER A 53 -10.49 8.29 1.94
CA SER A 53 -11.81 8.74 1.50
C SER A 53 -11.72 9.22 0.05
N GLY A 54 -12.41 8.53 -0.86
CA GLY A 54 -12.35 8.78 -2.30
C GLY A 54 -11.37 7.87 -3.08
N GLY A 55 -10.66 6.99 -2.38
CA GLY A 55 -9.67 6.10 -2.98
C GLY A 55 -8.42 6.83 -3.47
N ILE A 56 -7.47 6.07 -4.00
CA ILE A 56 -6.24 6.63 -4.61
C ILE A 56 -6.46 6.80 -6.10
N GLN A 57 -6.24 8.02 -6.58
CA GLN A 57 -6.45 8.44 -7.97
C GLN A 57 -5.14 8.81 -8.67
N SER A 58 -4.02 8.89 -7.94
CA SER A 58 -2.72 9.22 -8.53
C SER A 58 -1.57 8.41 -7.95
N LEU A 59 -0.49 8.29 -8.73
CA LEU A 59 0.73 7.60 -8.28
C LEU A 59 1.38 8.32 -7.09
N THR A 60 1.22 9.65 -7.01
CA THR A 60 1.70 10.44 -5.87
C THR A 60 0.95 10.07 -4.59
N GLU A 61 -0.38 10.00 -4.63
CA GLU A 61 -1.20 9.54 -3.49
C GLU A 61 -0.84 8.11 -3.09
N PHE A 62 -0.65 7.21 -4.06
CA PHE A 62 -0.20 5.84 -3.80
C PHE A 62 1.14 5.82 -3.03
N ARG A 63 2.12 6.61 -3.46
CA ARG A 63 3.43 6.69 -2.80
C ARG A 63 3.34 7.25 -1.39
N VAL A 64 2.47 8.23 -1.16
CA VAL A 64 2.21 8.77 0.19
C VAL A 64 1.61 7.69 1.08
N ALA A 65 0.54 7.01 0.63
CA ALA A 65 -0.09 5.91 1.36
C ALA A 65 0.93 4.80 1.67
N LYS A 66 1.75 4.43 0.69
CA LYS A 66 2.84 3.46 0.86
C LYS A 66 3.83 3.88 1.95
N GLY A 67 4.24 5.15 1.97
CA GLY A 67 5.10 5.71 3.00
C GLY A 67 4.48 5.60 4.40
N MET A 68 3.21 6.01 4.53
CA MET A 68 2.48 5.94 5.80
C MET A 68 2.34 4.50 6.30
N LEU A 69 2.03 3.53 5.44
CA LEU A 69 1.94 2.12 5.80
C LEU A 69 3.29 1.59 6.31
N ARG A 70 4.39 1.94 5.64
CA ARG A 70 5.72 1.52 6.06
C ARG A 70 6.08 2.04 7.45
N GLU A 71 5.80 3.32 7.70
CA GLU A 71 6.01 3.91 9.03
C GLU A 71 5.12 3.26 10.08
N ARG A 72 3.88 2.92 9.71
CA ARG A 72 2.93 2.27 10.63
C ARG A 72 3.39 0.86 11.01
N VAL A 73 3.78 0.03 10.05
CA VAL A 73 4.31 -1.32 10.32
C VAL A 73 5.52 -1.23 11.24
N ARG A 74 6.48 -0.34 10.93
CA ARG A 74 7.68 -0.14 11.76
C ARG A 74 7.45 0.37 13.17
N ARG A 75 6.29 0.97 13.46
CA ARG A 75 5.94 1.40 14.83
C ARG A 75 5.28 0.29 15.64
N ASN A 76 4.77 -0.75 14.98
CA ASN A 76 4.12 -1.89 15.63
C ASN A 76 5.07 -3.09 15.78
N ALA A 77 6.10 -3.19 14.92
CA ALA A 77 7.27 -4.06 15.05
C ALA A 77 8.19 -3.63 16.20
#